data_AF-A0A231VPW6-F1
#
_entry.id   AF-A0A231VPW6-F1
#
_cell.length_a   1.000
_cell.length_b   1.000
_cell.length_c   1.000
_cell.angle_alpha   90.00
_cell.angle_beta   90.00
_cell.angle_gamma   90.00
#
_symmetry.space_group_name_H-M   'P 1'
#
loop_
_entity.id
_entity.type
_entity.pdbx_description
1 polymer ?
#
loop_
_entity_poly.entity_id
_entity_poly.type
_entity_poly.pdbx_seq_one_letter_code
_entity_poly.pdbx_strand_id
1 'polypeptide(L)'
;TLFSREYATQTELLARVFDHDKQLYIKGYRALTLGWSDANTFLPINFALMSSKKPQNVLGKSAKTTDQRTIAGRRRRQAQQKMNLVSLQLVKQALANGVLADYVLFDSWYSSPKMFYELTKLGLNGVGMLKRSSKIYYQYRGRQYSVKALYKRLQASKYQPKQAYQYSCFVEAHVGNQKFKLRLVFV
;
A
#
# COMPACT_ATOMS: atom_id res chain seq x y z
N THR A 1 -0.02 -5.57 9.67
CA THR A 1 0.07 -6.57 10.75
C THR A 1 1.52 -6.96 11.00
N LEU A 2 1.89 -7.18 12.25
CA LEU A 2 3.21 -7.66 12.63
C LEU A 2 3.17 -9.16 12.92
N PHE A 3 4.21 -9.87 12.49
CA PHE A 3 4.40 -11.29 12.76
C PHE A 3 5.60 -11.46 13.69
N SER A 4 5.31 -11.50 14.99
CA SER A 4 6.34 -11.56 16.03
C SER A 4 7.00 -12.94 16.11
N ARG A 5 8.29 -12.90 16.44
CA ARG A 5 9.22 -13.99 16.64
C ARG A 5 10.24 -13.60 17.73
N GLU A 6 9.77 -13.11 18.88
CA GLU A 6 10.64 -12.54 19.94
C GLU A 6 11.79 -13.44 20.40
N TYR A 7 11.50 -14.74 20.52
CA TYR A 7 12.46 -15.75 20.98
C TYR A 7 13.32 -16.33 19.86
N ALA A 8 13.03 -16.01 18.60
CA ALA A 8 13.82 -16.49 17.49
C ALA A 8 15.14 -15.72 17.40
N THR A 9 16.22 -16.46 17.13
CA THR A 9 17.56 -15.89 16.93
C THR A 9 18.19 -16.35 15.62
N GLN A 10 17.84 -17.57 15.17
CA GLN A 10 18.47 -18.21 14.01
C GLN A 10 17.61 -18.18 12.74
N THR A 11 16.39 -17.66 12.80
CA THR A 11 15.47 -17.65 11.65
C THR A 11 16.02 -16.74 10.54
N GLU A 12 16.00 -17.24 9.32
CA GLU A 12 16.47 -16.53 8.14
C GLU A 12 15.72 -15.21 7.93
N LEU A 13 16.43 -14.11 7.69
CA LEU A 13 15.88 -12.77 7.48
C LEU A 13 15.05 -12.22 8.64
N LEU A 14 15.15 -12.76 9.86
CA LEU A 14 14.51 -12.17 11.03
C LEU A 14 14.95 -10.71 11.18
N ALA A 15 14.00 -9.78 11.38
CA ALA A 15 14.30 -8.37 11.45
C ALA A 15 13.83 -7.73 12.76
N ARG A 16 14.49 -6.65 13.14
CA ARG A 16 13.99 -5.69 14.14
C ARG A 16 12.97 -4.78 13.47
N VAL A 17 11.72 -4.90 13.87
CA VAL A 17 10.59 -4.17 13.27
C VAL A 17 9.98 -3.25 14.32
N PHE A 18 9.76 -1.99 13.97
CA PHE A 18 9.07 -1.05 14.85
C PHE A 18 7.56 -1.25 14.76
N ASP A 19 6.95 -1.43 15.92
CA ASP A 19 5.51 -1.44 16.16
C ASP A 19 5.05 0.00 16.44
N HIS A 20 4.30 0.57 15.51
CA HIS A 20 3.77 1.93 15.64
C HIS A 20 2.59 2.03 16.61
N ASP A 21 1.93 0.93 16.93
CA ASP A 21 0.80 0.93 17.85
C ASP A 21 1.32 0.88 19.29
N LYS A 22 2.31 0.01 19.55
CA LYS A 22 2.93 -0.15 20.88
C LYS A 22 4.18 0.72 21.11
N GLN A 23 4.61 1.47 20.11
CA GLN A 23 5.82 2.32 20.14
C GLN A 23 7.09 1.58 20.58
N LEU A 24 7.23 0.31 20.22
CA LEU A 24 8.35 -0.54 20.62
C LEU A 24 8.92 -1.32 19.43
N TYR A 25 10.13 -1.82 19.58
CA TYR A 25 10.73 -2.72 18.60
C TYR A 25 10.46 -4.17 18.97
N ILE A 26 9.95 -4.93 18.01
CA ILE A 26 9.79 -6.37 18.09
C ILE A 26 10.80 -7.08 17.19
N LYS A 27 11.09 -8.35 17.48
CA LYS A 27 11.75 -9.23 16.51
C LYS A 27 10.69 -9.95 15.68
N GLY A 28 10.78 -9.88 14.36
CA GLY A 28 9.80 -10.51 13.49
C GLY A 28 9.81 -9.97 12.06
N TYR A 29 8.61 -9.96 11.47
CA TYR A 29 8.36 -9.53 10.09
C TYR A 29 7.12 -8.64 10.05
N ARG A 30 6.99 -7.81 9.01
CA ARG A 30 5.69 -7.22 8.67
C ARG A 30 4.93 -8.20 7.78
N ALA A 31 3.77 -8.66 8.24
CA ALA A 31 2.90 -9.49 7.43
C ALA A 31 2.10 -8.60 6.46
N LEU A 32 2.33 -8.82 5.17
CA LEU A 32 1.55 -8.25 4.09
C LEU A 32 0.68 -9.36 3.51
N THR A 33 -0.64 -9.23 3.66
CA THR A 33 -1.62 -10.21 3.17
C THR A 33 -2.48 -9.56 2.10
N LEU A 34 -2.66 -10.27 0.99
CA LEU A 34 -3.66 -9.95 -0.02
C LEU A 34 -4.84 -10.89 0.19
N GLY A 35 -6.04 -10.33 0.27
CA GLY A 35 -7.29 -11.09 0.35
C GLY A 35 -8.24 -10.70 -0.78
N TRP A 36 -9.12 -11.61 -1.11
CA TRP A 36 -10.23 -11.41 -2.03
C TRP A 36 -11.54 -11.43 -1.24
N SER A 37 -12.50 -10.60 -1.65
CA SER A 37 -13.80 -10.51 -1.01
C SER A 37 -14.88 -10.14 -2.01
N ASP A 38 -16.06 -10.75 -1.85
CA ASP A 38 -17.31 -10.44 -2.53
C ASP A 38 -18.29 -9.66 -1.62
N ALA A 39 -17.76 -9.02 -0.56
CA ALA A 39 -18.50 -8.36 0.52
C ALA A 39 -19.29 -9.28 1.48
N ASN A 40 -19.38 -10.58 1.21
CA ASN A 40 -19.95 -11.57 2.13
C ASN A 40 -18.86 -12.46 2.75
N THR A 41 -17.88 -12.86 1.93
CA THR A 41 -16.77 -13.74 2.27
C THR A 41 -15.45 -12.97 2.16
N PHE A 42 -14.47 -13.33 2.98
CA PHE A 42 -13.09 -12.87 2.84
C PHE A 42 -12.14 -14.07 2.79
N LEU A 43 -11.38 -14.20 1.71
CA LEU A 43 -10.42 -15.28 1.48
C LEU A 43 -9.00 -14.74 1.38
N PRO A 44 -8.05 -15.16 2.24
CA PRO A 44 -6.64 -14.80 2.06
C PRO A 44 -6.07 -15.55 0.85
N ILE A 45 -5.64 -14.82 -0.17
CA ILE A 45 -5.17 -15.41 -1.44
C ILE A 45 -3.65 -15.51 -1.54
N ASN A 46 -2.91 -14.56 -0.96
CA ASN A 46 -1.45 -14.56 -1.01
C ASN A 46 -0.89 -13.71 0.13
N PHE A 47 0.38 -13.90 0.46
CA PHE A 47 1.04 -13.13 1.49
C PHE A 47 2.55 -13.00 1.23
N ALA A 48 3.16 -12.04 1.90
CA ALA A 48 4.60 -11.89 2.02
C ALA A 48 4.97 -11.51 3.47
N LEU A 49 5.97 -12.19 4.02
CA LEU A 49 6.60 -11.79 5.27
C LEU A 49 7.75 -10.86 4.95
N MET A 50 7.59 -9.59 5.30
CA MET A 50 8.51 -8.53 4.95
C MET A 50 9.58 -8.35 6.04
N SER A 51 10.83 -8.53 5.64
CA SER A 51 12.03 -8.28 6.42
C SER A 51 12.56 -6.86 6.16
N SER A 52 13.59 -6.47 6.90
CA SER A 52 14.30 -5.21 6.67
C SER A 52 15.22 -5.32 5.45
N LYS A 53 15.22 -4.27 4.62
CA LYS A 53 16.24 -4.04 3.59
C LYS A 53 17.58 -3.59 4.18
N LYS A 54 17.54 -2.87 5.31
CA LYS A 54 18.75 -2.36 5.99
C LYS A 54 19.43 -3.52 6.73
N PRO A 55 20.69 -3.86 6.40
CA PRO A 55 21.40 -4.98 7.03
C PRO A 55 21.46 -4.87 8.55
N GLN A 56 21.70 -3.67 9.09
CA GLN A 56 21.76 -3.41 10.54
C GLN A 56 20.49 -3.78 11.32
N ASN A 57 19.34 -3.89 10.64
CA ASN A 57 18.07 -4.26 11.26
C ASN A 57 17.71 -5.73 11.01
N VAL A 58 18.54 -6.49 10.28
CA VAL A 58 18.37 -7.94 10.09
C VAL A 58 19.16 -8.62 11.21
N LEU A 59 18.46 -9.32 12.08
CA LEU A 59 18.99 -10.00 13.27
C LEU A 59 19.29 -11.49 13.01
N GLY A 60 18.56 -12.08 12.07
CA GLY A 60 18.65 -13.50 11.76
C GLY A 60 19.72 -13.85 10.73
N LYS A 61 19.80 -15.13 10.38
CA LYS A 61 20.74 -15.60 9.34
C LYS A 61 20.43 -14.95 7.99
N SER A 62 21.50 -14.71 7.22
CA SER A 62 21.40 -14.28 5.83
C SER A 62 20.61 -15.27 4.98
N ALA A 63 20.10 -14.77 3.86
CA ALA A 63 19.33 -15.58 2.94
C ALA A 63 20.18 -16.75 2.38
N LYS A 64 19.76 -18.01 2.58
CA LYS A 64 20.48 -19.21 2.12
C LYS A 64 20.46 -19.34 0.59
N THR A 65 19.33 -19.00 -0.04
CA THR A 65 19.19 -19.02 -1.50
C THR A 65 18.80 -17.64 -1.97
N THR A 66 19.65 -17.03 -2.80
CA THR A 66 19.42 -15.71 -3.39
C THR A 66 19.11 -15.79 -4.89
N ASP A 67 19.29 -16.97 -5.51
CA ASP A 67 18.98 -17.19 -6.92
C ASP A 67 17.48 -17.06 -7.19
N GLN A 68 17.12 -16.03 -7.95
CA GLN A 68 15.73 -15.67 -8.27
C GLN A 68 15.13 -16.49 -9.39
N ARG A 69 15.87 -17.42 -9.99
CA ARG A 69 15.28 -18.47 -10.82
C ARG A 69 14.46 -19.43 -9.95
N THR A 70 14.85 -19.60 -8.69
CA THR A 70 14.13 -20.43 -7.71
C THR A 70 12.95 -19.68 -7.08
N ILE A 71 11.91 -20.41 -6.64
CA ILE A 71 10.79 -19.83 -5.89
C ILE A 71 11.29 -19.21 -4.58
N ALA A 72 12.18 -19.90 -3.88
CA ALA A 72 12.67 -19.48 -2.58
C ALA A 72 13.51 -18.19 -2.66
N GLY A 73 14.39 -18.07 -3.66
CA GLY A 73 15.13 -16.82 -3.90
C GLY A 73 14.23 -15.66 -4.31
N ARG A 74 13.18 -15.90 -5.10
CA ARG A 74 12.16 -14.87 -5.40
C ARG A 74 11.45 -14.38 -4.14
N ARG A 75 10.99 -15.29 -3.27
CA ARG A 75 10.32 -14.94 -2.01
C ARG A 75 11.24 -14.19 -1.04
N ARG A 76 12.52 -14.58 -0.95
CA ARG A 76 13.52 -13.87 -0.12
C ARG A 76 13.83 -12.48 -0.62
N ARG A 77 13.97 -12.31 -1.95
CA ARG A 77 14.10 -10.96 -2.53
C ARG A 77 12.86 -10.12 -2.26
N GLN A 78 11.67 -10.70 -2.44
CA GLN A 78 10.40 -10.04 -2.16
C GLN A 78 10.34 -9.56 -0.71
N ALA A 79 10.76 -10.38 0.26
CA ALA A 79 10.77 -10.03 1.68
C ALA A 79 11.59 -8.77 2.01
N GLN A 80 12.63 -8.44 1.24
CA GLN A 80 13.50 -7.28 1.49
C GLN A 80 13.21 -6.08 0.56
N GLN A 81 12.16 -6.15 -0.26
CA GLN A 81 11.73 -5.05 -1.12
C GLN A 81 10.83 -4.04 -0.38
N LYS A 82 10.54 -2.90 -1.05
CA LYS A 82 9.57 -1.93 -0.52
C LYS A 82 8.18 -2.57 -0.53
N MET A 83 7.46 -2.50 0.60
CA MET A 83 6.13 -3.09 0.75
C MET A 83 5.17 -2.68 -0.38
N ASN A 84 5.12 -1.41 -0.78
CA ASN A 84 4.26 -0.96 -1.88
C ASN A 84 4.55 -1.67 -3.22
N LEU A 85 5.81 -2.00 -3.50
CA LEU A 85 6.17 -2.77 -4.70
C LEU A 85 5.72 -4.22 -4.57
N VAL A 86 5.88 -4.80 -3.38
CA VAL A 86 5.43 -6.18 -3.11
C VAL A 86 3.92 -6.29 -3.18
N SER A 87 3.15 -5.33 -2.66
CA SER A 87 1.69 -5.31 -2.77
C SER A 87 1.25 -5.38 -4.23
N LEU A 88 1.86 -4.57 -5.11
CA LEU A 88 1.61 -4.64 -6.55
C LEU A 88 2.01 -5.99 -7.16
N GLN A 89 3.11 -6.59 -6.74
CA GLN A 89 3.49 -7.94 -7.20
C GLN A 89 2.47 -8.99 -6.77
N LEU A 90 1.95 -8.93 -5.54
CA LEU A 90 0.92 -9.85 -5.07
C LEU A 90 -0.37 -9.71 -5.89
N VAL A 91 -0.79 -8.48 -6.19
CA VAL A 91 -1.95 -8.22 -7.07
C VAL A 91 -1.71 -8.77 -8.48
N LYS A 92 -0.54 -8.51 -9.09
CA LYS A 92 -0.19 -9.05 -10.41
C LYS A 92 -0.18 -10.58 -10.42
N GLN A 93 0.33 -11.21 -9.36
CA GLN A 93 0.31 -12.66 -9.20
C GLN A 93 -1.12 -13.18 -9.09
N ALA A 94 -1.99 -12.54 -8.32
CA ALA A 94 -3.39 -12.94 -8.20
C ALA A 94 -4.12 -12.89 -9.55
N LEU A 95 -4.00 -11.78 -10.28
CA LEU A 95 -4.57 -11.62 -11.62
C LEU A 95 -4.05 -12.68 -12.60
N ALA A 96 -2.73 -12.93 -12.60
CA ALA A 96 -2.12 -13.95 -13.46
C ALA A 96 -2.58 -15.38 -13.14
N ASN A 97 -3.05 -15.64 -11.92
CA ASN A 97 -3.65 -16.91 -11.51
C ASN A 97 -5.18 -16.92 -11.64
N GLY A 98 -5.77 -15.98 -12.36
CA GLY A 98 -7.21 -15.96 -12.67
C GLY A 98 -8.10 -15.37 -11.56
N VAL A 99 -7.53 -14.75 -10.52
CA VAL A 99 -8.32 -14.05 -9.51
C VAL A 99 -8.80 -12.71 -10.09
N LEU A 100 -10.09 -12.62 -10.39
CA LEU A 100 -10.72 -11.41 -10.92
C LEU A 100 -11.16 -10.48 -9.78
N ALA A 101 -11.10 -9.17 -10.02
CA ALA A 101 -11.59 -8.14 -9.12
C ALA A 101 -11.90 -6.85 -9.90
N ASP A 102 -12.89 -6.09 -9.44
CA ASP A 102 -13.21 -4.78 -10.01
C ASP A 102 -12.33 -3.66 -9.43
N TYR A 103 -11.93 -3.82 -8.17
CA TYR A 103 -11.14 -2.85 -7.44
C TYR A 103 -10.24 -3.49 -6.38
N VAL A 104 -9.24 -2.72 -5.94
CA VAL A 104 -8.34 -3.08 -4.85
C VAL A 104 -8.52 -2.08 -3.72
N LEU A 105 -8.81 -2.60 -2.52
CA LEU A 105 -8.86 -1.82 -1.28
C LEU A 105 -7.51 -1.80 -0.60
N PHE A 106 -7.08 -0.63 -0.11
CA PHE A 106 -5.87 -0.50 0.70
C PHE A 106 -5.90 0.70 1.64
N ASP A 107 -5.11 0.61 2.70
CA ASP A 107 -4.95 1.69 3.67
C ASP A 107 -4.06 2.85 3.16
N SER A 108 -3.92 3.87 4.00
CA SER A 108 -3.15 5.09 3.68
C SER A 108 -1.63 4.91 3.58
N TRP A 109 -1.08 3.76 3.99
CA TRP A 109 0.33 3.45 3.79
C TRP A 109 0.64 3.14 2.32
N TYR A 110 -0.34 2.60 1.59
CA TYR A 110 -0.19 2.24 0.18
C TYR A 110 -0.71 3.31 -0.79
N SER A 111 -1.44 4.31 -0.29
CA SER A 111 -2.24 5.27 -1.06
C SER A 111 -1.43 6.41 -1.74
N SER A 112 -0.39 6.07 -2.48
CA SER A 112 0.37 7.04 -3.29
C SER A 112 -0.25 7.20 -4.69
N PRO A 113 -0.14 8.38 -5.35
CA PRO A 113 -0.55 8.54 -6.74
C PRO A 113 0.03 7.46 -7.67
N LYS A 114 1.29 7.06 -7.44
CA LYS A 114 1.93 5.96 -8.18
C LYS A 114 1.20 4.62 -8.00
N MET A 115 0.71 4.30 -6.80
CA MET A 115 -0.03 3.06 -6.57
C MET A 115 -1.33 3.03 -7.40
N PHE A 116 -2.13 4.10 -7.32
CA PHE A 116 -3.37 4.20 -8.11
C PHE A 116 -3.08 4.09 -9.61
N TYR A 117 -2.05 4.78 -10.11
CA TYR A 117 -1.66 4.72 -11.52
C TYR A 117 -1.19 3.32 -11.96
N GLU A 118 -0.47 2.59 -11.12
CA GLU A 118 -0.05 1.22 -11.45
C GLU A 118 -1.24 0.24 -11.42
N LEU A 119 -2.26 0.47 -10.60
CA LEU A 119 -3.49 -0.33 -10.62
C LEU A 119 -4.33 -0.08 -11.86
N THR A 120 -4.44 1.17 -12.33
CA THR A 120 -5.20 1.46 -13.57
C THR A 120 -4.58 0.78 -14.79
N LYS A 121 -3.24 0.65 -14.84
CA LYS A 121 -2.55 -0.13 -15.88
C LYS A 121 -2.86 -1.62 -15.84
N LEU A 122 -3.30 -2.14 -14.69
CA LEU A 122 -3.74 -3.52 -14.52
C LEU A 122 -5.24 -3.70 -14.77
N GLY A 123 -5.95 -2.65 -15.21
CA GLY A 123 -7.40 -2.68 -15.40
C GLY A 123 -8.19 -2.63 -14.09
N LEU A 124 -7.55 -2.27 -12.97
CA LEU A 124 -8.17 -2.27 -11.65
C LEU A 124 -8.40 -0.84 -11.15
N ASN A 125 -9.53 -0.63 -10.46
CA ASN A 125 -9.77 0.60 -9.71
C ASN A 125 -9.10 0.52 -8.33
N GLY A 126 -8.32 1.55 -7.96
CA GLY A 126 -7.78 1.65 -6.61
C GLY A 126 -8.73 2.43 -5.71
N VAL A 127 -9.07 1.91 -4.54
CA VAL A 127 -9.83 2.63 -3.50
C VAL A 127 -9.05 2.55 -2.20
N GLY A 128 -8.72 3.69 -1.63
CA GLY A 128 -7.96 3.72 -0.40
C GLY A 128 -7.97 5.08 0.27
N MET A 129 -7.78 5.08 1.58
CA MET A 129 -7.70 6.29 2.38
C MET A 129 -6.44 7.06 2.01
N LEU A 130 -6.53 8.35 1.69
CA LEU A 130 -5.34 9.14 1.40
C LEU A 130 -4.64 9.63 2.67
N LYS A 131 -3.31 9.53 2.68
CA LYS A 131 -2.49 10.18 3.70
C LYS A 131 -2.62 11.71 3.61
N ARG A 132 -2.88 12.36 4.76
CA ARG A 132 -2.87 13.83 4.91
C ARG A 132 -1.43 14.37 4.86
N SER A 133 -0.83 14.36 3.68
CA SER A 133 0.54 14.84 3.45
C SER A 133 0.55 16.29 2.94
N SER A 134 1.51 17.08 3.40
CA SER A 134 1.86 18.37 2.80
C SER A 134 2.73 18.24 1.55
N LYS A 135 3.21 17.03 1.22
CA LYS A 135 4.16 16.78 0.11
C LYS A 135 3.50 16.27 -1.17
N ILE A 136 2.21 15.94 -1.12
CA ILE A 136 1.47 15.40 -2.27
C ILE A 136 0.42 16.43 -2.66
N TYR A 137 0.43 16.81 -3.93
CA TYR A 137 -0.47 17.78 -4.50
C TYR A 137 -1.28 17.16 -5.62
N TYR A 138 -2.53 17.61 -5.72
CA TYR A 138 -3.49 17.24 -6.75
C TYR A 138 -3.95 18.51 -7.45
N GLN A 139 -4.13 18.44 -8.76
CA GLN A 139 -4.62 19.57 -9.53
C GLN A 139 -6.15 19.57 -9.53
N TYR A 140 -6.73 20.68 -9.07
CA TYR A 140 -8.17 20.92 -9.04
C TYR A 140 -8.45 22.30 -9.63
N ARG A 141 -9.23 22.34 -10.73
CA ARG A 141 -9.55 23.58 -11.48
C ARG A 141 -8.30 24.40 -11.83
N GLY A 142 -7.29 23.72 -12.38
CA GLY A 142 -6.05 24.36 -12.84
C GLY A 142 -5.06 24.78 -11.75
N ARG A 143 -5.36 24.54 -10.46
CA ARG A 143 -4.46 24.88 -9.34
C ARG A 143 -4.09 23.65 -8.53
N GLN A 144 -2.87 23.64 -7.98
CA GLN A 144 -2.38 22.55 -7.15
C GLN A 144 -2.79 22.71 -5.69
N TYR A 145 -3.29 21.63 -5.09
CA TYR A 145 -3.70 21.59 -3.69
C TYR A 145 -3.22 20.32 -3.01
N SER A 146 -2.75 20.44 -1.76
CA SER A 146 -2.71 19.29 -0.86
C SER A 146 -4.14 18.88 -0.46
N VAL A 147 -4.33 17.65 0.02
CA VAL A 147 -5.65 17.16 0.48
C VAL A 147 -6.27 18.10 1.52
N LYS A 148 -5.46 18.59 2.47
CA LYS A 148 -5.92 19.52 3.53
C LYS A 148 -6.32 20.89 2.96
N ALA A 149 -5.54 21.42 2.01
CA ALA A 149 -5.85 22.71 1.38
C ALA A 149 -7.10 22.61 0.50
N LEU A 150 -7.27 21.50 -0.22
CA LEU A 150 -8.44 21.25 -1.04
C LEU A 150 -9.71 21.13 -0.19
N TYR A 151 -9.64 20.43 0.93
CA TYR A 151 -10.75 20.37 1.89
C TYR A 151 -11.20 21.77 2.33
N LYS A 152 -10.26 22.61 2.81
CA LYS A 152 -10.55 23.99 3.21
C LYS A 152 -11.17 24.81 2.08
N ARG A 153 -10.70 24.62 0.85
CA ARG A 153 -11.26 25.28 -0.34
C ARG A 153 -12.70 24.86 -0.61
N LEU A 154 -13.02 23.58 -0.48
CA LEU A 154 -14.38 23.07 -0.66
C LEU A 154 -15.30 23.55 0.48
N GLN A 155 -14.80 23.59 1.70
CA GLN A 155 -15.52 24.13 2.86
C GLN A 155 -15.86 25.62 2.71
N ALA A 156 -14.95 26.42 2.14
CA ALA A 156 -15.18 27.85 1.88
C ALA A 156 -16.04 28.13 0.62
N SER A 157 -16.53 27.08 -0.05
CA SER A 157 -17.33 27.22 -1.26
C SER A 157 -18.83 27.15 -0.95
N LYS A 158 -19.67 27.40 -1.96
CA LYS A 158 -21.13 27.24 -1.83
C LYS A 158 -21.60 25.77 -1.82
N TYR A 159 -20.70 24.80 -1.91
CA TYR A 159 -21.07 23.38 -1.90
C TYR A 159 -21.52 22.95 -0.51
N GLN A 160 -22.74 22.42 -0.43
CA GLN A 160 -23.29 21.87 0.81
C GLN A 160 -22.74 20.45 1.08
N PRO A 161 -22.38 20.13 2.32
CA PRO A 161 -21.97 18.79 2.69
C PRO A 161 -23.11 17.79 2.53
N LYS A 162 -22.79 16.52 2.26
CA LYS A 162 -23.78 15.43 2.23
C LYS A 162 -23.74 14.63 3.54
N GLN A 163 -24.83 13.95 3.84
CA GLN A 163 -24.94 13.11 5.03
C GLN A 163 -23.96 11.92 5.01
N ALA A 164 -23.80 11.28 3.84
CA ALA A 164 -22.91 10.12 3.68
C ALA A 164 -21.43 10.51 3.47
N TYR A 165 -21.15 11.73 3.03
CA TYR A 165 -19.80 12.26 2.84
C TYR A 165 -19.83 13.79 2.80
N GLN A 166 -18.82 14.47 3.32
CA GLN A 166 -18.79 15.93 3.34
C GLN A 166 -18.59 16.51 1.93
N TYR A 167 -17.55 16.13 1.20
CA TYR A 167 -17.29 16.69 -0.13
C TYR A 167 -16.77 15.62 -1.09
N SER A 168 -17.02 15.79 -2.38
CA SER A 168 -16.40 14.95 -3.41
C SER A 168 -16.05 15.76 -4.65
N CYS A 169 -14.87 15.52 -5.21
CA CYS A 169 -14.43 16.18 -6.43
C CYS A 169 -13.48 15.29 -7.24
N PHE A 170 -13.48 15.49 -8.56
CA PHE A 170 -12.45 14.94 -9.41
C PHE A 170 -11.21 15.85 -9.39
N VAL A 171 -10.06 15.22 -9.29
CA VAL A 171 -8.75 15.88 -9.34
C VAL A 171 -7.85 15.16 -10.34
N GLU A 172 -6.81 15.84 -10.81
CA GLU A 172 -5.76 15.23 -11.60
C GLU A 172 -4.55 14.95 -10.71
N ALA A 173 -4.03 13.73 -10.78
CA ALA A 173 -2.82 13.29 -10.11
C ALA A 173 -1.73 13.03 -11.16
N HIS A 174 -0.48 13.27 -10.77
CA HIS A 174 0.67 13.22 -11.68
C HIS A 174 1.67 12.14 -11.22
N VAL A 175 2.17 11.34 -12.16
CA VAL A 175 3.24 10.36 -11.94
C VAL A 175 4.25 10.49 -13.09
N GLY A 176 5.36 11.17 -12.83
CA GLY A 176 6.26 11.61 -13.90
C GLY A 176 5.53 12.55 -14.86
N ASN A 177 5.56 12.24 -16.16
CA ASN A 177 4.87 13.03 -17.19
C ASN A 177 3.41 12.61 -17.40
N GLN A 178 2.95 11.56 -16.71
CA GLN A 178 1.61 11.00 -16.89
C GLN A 178 0.64 11.66 -15.93
N LYS A 179 -0.56 11.99 -16.44
CA LYS A 179 -1.67 12.55 -15.67
C LYS A 179 -2.84 11.58 -15.71
N PHE A 180 -3.54 11.45 -14.61
CA PHE A 180 -4.73 10.61 -14.52
C PHE A 180 -5.72 11.20 -13.52
N LYS A 181 -7.00 10.86 -13.68
CA LYS A 181 -8.07 11.37 -12.83
C LYS A 181 -8.22 10.50 -11.59
N LEU A 182 -8.42 11.15 -10.45
CA LEU A 182 -8.84 10.53 -9.20
C LEU A 182 -10.10 11.22 -8.70
N ARG A 183 -10.97 10.46 -8.03
CA ARG A 183 -12.07 11.02 -7.25
C ARG A 183 -11.64 11.09 -5.80
N LEU A 184 -11.58 12.29 -5.25
CA LEU A 184 -11.41 12.48 -3.81
C LEU A 184 -12.78 12.55 -3.16
N VAL A 185 -12.91 11.82 -2.06
CA VAL A 185 -14.10 11.82 -1.21
C VAL A 185 -13.62 12.18 0.20
N PHE A 186 -14.15 13.28 0.72
CA PHE A 186 -13.96 13.74 2.08
C PHE A 186 -15.16 13.25 2.88
N VAL A 187 -14.90 12.38 3.84
CA VAL A 187 -15.89 11.78 4.75
C VAL A 187 -15.84 12.50 6.08
#